data_AF-A0A847FWM8-F1
#
_entry.id   AF-A0A847FWM8-F1
#
_cell.length_a   1.000
_cell.length_b   1.000
_cell.length_c   1.000
_cell.angle_alpha   90.00
_cell.angle_beta   90.00
_cell.angle_gamma   90.00
#
_symmetry.space_group_name_H-M   'P 1'
#
loop_
_entity.id
_entity.type
_entity.pdbx_description
1 polymer ?
#
loop_
_entity_poly.entity_id
_entity_poly.type
_entity_poly.pdbx_seq_one_letter_code
_entity_poly.pdbx_strand_id
1 'polypeptide(L)'
;MNIQTLKRELSAIVTGFEGVCLVYLFGSQVEGVRGPMSDHDFAVLVERGIDGLDVQARLAHELARVLGTERVDVVLLNRAPAELAYAVIAQGKVVYERDTATRVEYEATVLSLYSDFLPYLRAQRQDILRGDDDAQRVRRYRAALGRTERTLGQIAATGRKATDRV
;
A
#
# COMPACT_ATOMS: atom_id res chain seq x y z
N MET A 1 7.96 -17.56 -9.40
CA MET A 1 8.91 -16.62 -10.05
C MET A 1 9.99 -16.21 -9.05
N ASN A 2 11.27 -16.11 -9.45
CA ASN A 2 12.33 -15.61 -8.56
C ASN A 2 12.20 -14.09 -8.41
N ILE A 3 12.46 -13.54 -7.21
CA ILE A 3 12.34 -12.11 -6.90
C ILE A 3 13.18 -11.22 -7.83
N GLN A 4 14.33 -11.72 -8.31
CA GLN A 4 15.19 -10.99 -9.26
C GLN A 4 14.59 -10.92 -10.65
N THR A 5 13.92 -11.99 -11.10
CA THR A 5 13.20 -12.01 -12.38
C THR A 5 11.99 -11.10 -12.32
N LEU A 6 11.23 -11.18 -11.22
CA LEU A 6 10.10 -10.30 -10.94
C LEU A 6 10.53 -8.83 -10.96
N LYS A 7 11.62 -8.48 -10.25
CA LYS A 7 12.13 -7.10 -10.22
C LYS A 7 12.43 -6.56 -11.62
N ARG A 8 13.06 -7.36 -12.48
CA ARG A 8 13.41 -6.95 -13.84
C ARG A 8 12.18 -6.74 -14.74
N GLU A 9 11.23 -7.68 -14.72
CA GLU A 9 9.99 -7.55 -15.50
C GLU A 9 9.17 -6.34 -15.05
N LEU A 10 9.04 -6.16 -13.73
CA LEU A 10 8.31 -5.04 -13.16
C LEU A 10 8.99 -3.70 -13.44
N SER A 11 10.33 -3.64 -13.39
CA SER A 11 11.05 -2.41 -13.73
C SER A 11 10.77 -1.98 -15.18
N ALA A 12 10.65 -2.92 -16.12
CA ALA A 12 10.35 -2.60 -17.52
C ALA A 12 8.93 -2.04 -17.72
N ILE A 13 7.96 -2.60 -16.99
CA ILE A 13 6.57 -2.08 -16.99
C ILE A 13 6.55 -0.67 -16.44
N VAL A 14 7.15 -0.47 -15.26
CA VAL A 14 7.09 0.81 -14.54
C VAL A 14 7.78 1.94 -15.29
N THR A 15 8.85 1.66 -16.06
CA THR A 15 9.46 2.67 -16.93
C THR A 15 8.54 3.21 -18.03
N GLY A 16 7.46 2.50 -18.35
CA GLY A 16 6.42 2.97 -19.29
C GLY A 16 5.40 3.92 -18.67
N PHE A 17 5.47 4.17 -17.36
CA PHE A 17 4.56 5.05 -16.64
C PHE A 17 5.24 6.38 -16.35
N GLU A 18 4.70 7.45 -16.94
CA GLU A 18 5.14 8.81 -16.64
C GLU A 18 4.86 9.16 -15.18
N GLY A 19 5.83 9.80 -14.53
CA GLY A 19 5.66 10.31 -13.18
C GLY A 19 5.78 9.29 -12.06
N VAL A 20 6.06 8.01 -12.33
CA VAL A 20 6.35 7.04 -11.25
C VAL A 20 7.74 7.29 -10.68
N CYS A 21 7.80 7.48 -9.37
CA CYS A 21 9.04 7.74 -8.63
C CYS A 21 9.59 6.48 -7.98
N LEU A 22 8.74 5.74 -7.26
CA LEU A 22 9.11 4.55 -6.48
C LEU A 22 8.03 3.50 -6.61
N VAL A 23 8.45 2.23 -6.64
CA VAL A 23 7.56 1.08 -6.46
C VAL A 23 8.17 0.12 -5.46
N TYR A 24 7.41 -0.18 -4.42
CA TYR A 24 7.72 -1.20 -3.43
C TYR A 24 6.82 -2.41 -3.64
N LEU A 25 7.38 -3.61 -3.43
CA LEU A 25 6.61 -4.82 -3.16
C LEU A 25 6.59 -5.02 -1.64
N PHE A 26 5.42 -5.09 -1.02
CA PHE A 26 5.24 -5.25 0.42
C PHE A 26 4.15 -6.29 0.72
N GLY A 27 3.68 -6.35 1.98
CA GLY A 27 2.55 -7.18 2.36
C GLY A 27 2.91 -8.62 2.75
N SER A 28 1.93 -9.52 2.72
CA SER A 28 1.95 -10.84 3.41
C SER A 28 3.06 -11.83 2.97
N GLN A 29 3.88 -11.46 2.00
CA GLN A 29 5.12 -12.14 1.64
C GLN A 29 6.31 -11.78 2.54
N VAL A 30 6.21 -10.77 3.41
CA VAL A 30 7.32 -10.32 4.28
C VAL A 30 7.27 -10.90 5.70
N GLU A 31 6.09 -11.31 6.20
CA GLU A 31 5.92 -11.82 7.59
C GLU A 31 5.32 -13.24 7.72
N GLY A 32 5.15 -13.98 6.62
CA GLY A 32 4.82 -15.42 6.69
C GLY A 32 3.39 -15.77 7.12
N VAL A 33 2.49 -14.79 7.28
CA VAL A 33 1.06 -15.02 7.54
C VAL A 33 0.27 -14.73 6.26
N ARG A 34 -0.03 -15.78 5.49
CA ARG A 34 -0.88 -15.70 4.29
C ARG A 34 -2.31 -15.37 4.69
N GLY A 35 -2.70 -14.11 4.56
CA GLY A 35 -4.10 -13.69 4.55
C GLY A 35 -4.77 -13.99 3.20
N PRO A 36 -6.12 -14.06 3.13
CA PRO A 36 -6.84 -14.52 1.95
C PRO A 36 -7.03 -13.49 0.80
N MET A 37 -6.47 -12.27 0.87
CA MET A 37 -6.96 -11.14 0.06
C MET A 37 -6.07 -10.57 -1.06
N SER A 38 -4.80 -10.92 -1.18
CA SER A 38 -3.95 -10.55 -2.33
C SER A 38 -2.68 -11.40 -2.31
N ASP A 39 -2.20 -11.80 -3.50
CA ASP A 39 -0.96 -12.59 -3.60
C ASP A 39 0.27 -11.66 -3.70
N HIS A 40 0.07 -10.42 -4.18
CA HIS A 40 1.11 -9.41 -4.36
C HIS A 40 0.59 -8.00 -4.03
N ASP A 41 1.18 -7.34 -3.04
CA ASP A 41 0.87 -5.96 -2.65
C ASP A 41 1.98 -5.01 -3.11
N PHE A 42 1.63 -4.01 -3.90
CA PHE A 42 2.56 -3.00 -4.40
C PHE A 42 2.22 -1.62 -3.88
N ALA A 43 3.22 -0.81 -3.63
CA ALA A 43 3.07 0.57 -3.23
C ALA A 43 3.79 1.46 -4.23
N VAL A 44 3.11 2.48 -4.75
CA VAL A 44 3.63 3.39 -5.76
C VAL A 44 3.66 4.81 -5.23
N LEU A 45 4.81 5.48 -5.39
CA LEU A 45 4.94 6.93 -5.22
C LEU A 45 4.98 7.58 -6.61
N VAL A 46 4.17 8.60 -6.82
CA VAL A 46 4.16 9.39 -8.05
C VAL A 46 4.58 10.84 -7.81
N GLU A 47 5.04 11.50 -8.87
CA GLU A 47 5.36 12.93 -8.86
C GLU A 47 4.15 13.80 -8.51
N ARG A 48 4.43 14.97 -7.93
CA ARG A 48 3.40 15.98 -7.70
C ARG A 48 2.92 16.52 -9.05
N GLY A 49 1.60 16.65 -9.19
CA GLY A 49 0.97 17.14 -10.43
C GLY A 49 0.53 16.03 -11.38
N ILE A 50 0.94 14.78 -11.14
CA ILE A 50 0.44 13.61 -11.86
C ILE A 50 -0.82 13.09 -11.17
N ASP A 51 -1.78 12.59 -11.96
CA ASP A 51 -2.95 11.89 -11.41
C ASP A 51 -2.54 10.52 -10.88
N GLY A 52 -2.22 10.48 -9.59
CA GLY A 52 -1.83 9.24 -8.92
C GLY A 52 -2.91 8.16 -8.91
N LEU A 53 -4.21 8.51 -9.05
CA LEU A 53 -5.27 7.51 -9.13
C LEU A 53 -5.28 6.82 -10.50
N ASP A 54 -5.08 7.58 -11.58
CA ASP A 54 -4.92 7.01 -12.93
C ASP A 54 -3.70 6.07 -12.99
N VAL A 55 -2.56 6.54 -12.47
CA VAL A 55 -1.33 5.73 -12.41
C VAL A 55 -1.55 4.46 -11.59
N GLN A 56 -2.18 4.57 -10.41
CA GLN A 56 -2.49 3.42 -9.57
C GLN A 56 -3.35 2.38 -10.31
N ALA A 57 -4.44 2.82 -10.97
CA ALA A 57 -5.36 1.92 -11.67
C ALA A 57 -4.69 1.24 -12.87
N ARG A 58 -3.96 2.01 -13.69
CA ARG A 58 -3.24 1.48 -14.86
C ARG A 58 -2.11 0.54 -14.44
N LEU A 59 -1.37 0.87 -13.38
CA LEU A 59 -0.32 0.02 -12.86
C LEU A 59 -0.89 -1.29 -12.32
N ALA A 60 -2.00 -1.24 -11.57
CA ALA A 60 -2.68 -2.45 -11.08
C ALA A 60 -3.09 -3.37 -12.23
N HIS A 61 -3.65 -2.80 -13.31
CA HIS A 61 -4.03 -3.56 -14.50
C HIS A 61 -2.83 -4.24 -15.18
N GLU A 62 -1.75 -3.49 -15.40
CA GLU A 62 -0.53 -4.01 -16.03
C GLU A 62 0.15 -5.10 -15.20
N LEU A 63 0.23 -4.89 -13.88
CA LEU A 63 0.77 -5.87 -12.95
C LEU A 63 -0.07 -7.14 -12.93
N ALA A 64 -1.40 -7.03 -12.91
CA ALA A 64 -2.29 -8.19 -12.95
C ALA A 64 -2.11 -8.99 -14.24
N ARG A 65 -1.94 -8.32 -15.38
CA ARG A 65 -1.71 -8.94 -16.69
C ARG A 65 -0.39 -9.70 -16.74
N VAL A 66 0.70 -9.10 -16.25
CA VAL A 66 2.03 -9.75 -16.29
C VAL A 66 2.17 -10.86 -15.26
N LEU A 67 1.59 -10.68 -14.07
CA LEU A 67 1.61 -11.71 -13.03
C LEU A 67 0.61 -12.85 -13.29
N GLY A 68 -0.29 -12.69 -14.27
CA GLY A 68 -1.32 -13.67 -14.59
C GLY A 68 -2.31 -13.89 -13.44
N THR A 69 -2.52 -12.88 -12.59
CA THR A 69 -3.41 -12.97 -11.42
C THR A 69 -4.13 -11.64 -11.19
N GLU A 70 -5.41 -11.72 -10.86
CA GLU A 70 -6.19 -10.53 -10.45
C GLU A 70 -5.99 -10.16 -8.97
N ARG A 71 -5.15 -10.90 -8.25
CA ARG A 71 -4.87 -10.71 -6.82
C ARG A 71 -3.70 -9.76 -6.60
N VAL A 72 -3.75 -8.62 -7.28
CA VAL A 72 -2.78 -7.53 -7.16
C VAL A 72 -3.45 -6.35 -6.50
N ASP A 73 -2.88 -5.86 -5.41
CA ASP A 73 -3.25 -4.58 -4.82
C ASP A 73 -2.15 -3.55 -5.06
N VAL A 74 -2.55 -2.32 -5.36
CA VAL A 74 -1.62 -1.20 -5.56
C VAL A 74 -2.05 -0.05 -4.67
N VAL A 75 -1.19 0.33 -3.73
CA VAL A 75 -1.39 1.44 -2.80
C VAL A 75 -0.68 2.69 -3.31
N LEU A 76 -1.38 3.82 -3.32
CA LEU A 76 -0.80 5.11 -3.64
C LEU A 76 -0.15 5.74 -2.40
N LEU A 77 1.19 5.76 -2.37
CA LEU A 77 1.99 6.27 -1.25
C LEU A 77 1.77 7.76 -0.98
N ASN A 78 1.45 8.55 -2.00
CA ASN A 78 1.11 9.97 -1.86
C ASN A 78 -0.07 10.22 -0.90
N ARG A 79 -0.93 9.21 -0.68
CA ARG A 79 -2.15 9.30 0.14
C ARG A 79 -2.24 8.21 1.22
N ALA A 80 -1.18 7.41 1.38
CA ALA A 80 -1.19 6.31 2.33
C ALA A 80 -1.20 6.85 3.78
N PRO A 81 -1.96 6.22 4.70
CA PRO A 81 -1.82 6.48 6.13
C PRO A 81 -0.39 6.27 6.61
N ALA A 82 0.03 7.00 7.63
CA ALA A 82 1.40 6.99 8.13
C ALA A 82 1.87 5.58 8.54
N GLU A 83 0.99 4.78 9.14
CA GLU A 83 1.28 3.41 9.56
C GLU A 83 1.52 2.48 8.37
N LEU A 84 0.72 2.62 7.30
CA LEU A 84 0.88 1.84 6.08
C LEU A 84 2.15 2.25 5.33
N ALA A 85 2.38 3.57 5.18
CA ALA A 85 3.59 4.08 4.57
C ALA A 85 4.84 3.61 5.32
N TYR A 86 4.81 3.63 6.66
CA TYR A 86 5.89 3.10 7.50
C TYR A 86 6.10 1.60 7.29
N ALA A 87 5.03 0.81 7.27
CA ALA A 87 5.12 -0.63 7.01
C ALA A 87 5.76 -0.92 5.64
N VAL A 88 5.37 -0.15 4.61
CA VAL A 88 5.96 -0.26 3.26
C VAL A 88 7.46 0.00 3.28
N ILE A 89 7.93 1.09 3.91
CA ILE A 89 9.38 1.39 3.89
C ILE A 89 10.19 0.48 4.82
N ALA A 90 9.59 -0.03 5.89
CA ALA A 90 10.28 -0.88 6.87
C ALA A 90 10.42 -2.33 6.39
N GLN A 91 9.43 -2.83 5.65
CA GLN A 91 9.32 -4.25 5.27
C GLN A 91 9.37 -4.45 3.75
N GLY A 92 8.99 -3.44 2.98
CA GLY A 92 8.89 -3.53 1.53
C GLY A 92 10.26 -3.64 0.85
N LYS A 93 10.25 -4.25 -0.33
CA LYS A 93 11.40 -4.35 -1.21
C LYS A 93 11.23 -3.39 -2.38
N VAL A 94 12.24 -2.55 -2.62
CA VAL A 94 12.26 -1.65 -3.77
C VAL A 94 12.36 -2.45 -5.06
N VAL A 95 11.30 -2.39 -5.85
CA VAL A 95 11.19 -2.99 -7.17
C VAL A 95 11.63 -2.01 -8.24
N TYR A 96 11.26 -0.74 -8.08
CA TYR A 96 11.67 0.37 -8.93
C TYR A 96 11.97 1.60 -8.09
N GLU A 97 13.05 2.29 -8.41
CA GLU A 97 13.32 3.65 -7.98
C GLU A 97 13.85 4.44 -9.17
N ARG A 98 13.33 5.65 -9.38
CA ARG A 98 13.86 6.54 -10.40
C ARG A 98 15.24 7.07 -10.02
N ASP A 99 15.37 7.50 -8.77
CA ASP A 99 16.61 8.03 -8.21
C ASP A 99 16.62 7.81 -6.69
N THR A 100 17.82 7.60 -6.15
CA THR A 100 18.02 7.30 -4.73
C THR A 100 17.65 8.47 -3.83
N ALA A 101 17.78 9.72 -4.31
CA ALA A 101 17.46 10.91 -3.52
C ALA A 101 15.95 10.96 -3.20
N THR A 102 15.10 10.79 -4.21
CA THR A 102 13.64 10.72 -4.05
C THR A 102 13.23 9.64 -3.07
N ARG A 103 13.88 8.46 -3.12
CA ARG A 103 13.63 7.38 -2.17
C ARG A 103 13.97 7.79 -0.74
N VAL A 104 15.18 8.29 -0.52
CA VAL A 104 15.67 8.68 0.80
C VAL A 104 14.83 9.81 1.39
N GLU A 105 14.45 10.80 0.60
CA GLU A 105 13.57 11.90 1.04
C GLU A 105 12.19 11.40 1.45
N TYR A 106 11.60 10.50 0.66
CA TYR A 106 10.31 9.90 0.99
C TYR A 106 10.39 9.07 2.29
N GLU A 107 11.37 8.18 2.40
CA GLU A 107 11.59 7.34 3.58
C GLU A 107 11.82 8.21 4.84
N ALA A 108 12.64 9.25 4.75
CA ALA A 108 12.87 10.20 5.85
C ALA A 108 11.59 10.93 6.26
N THR A 109 10.78 11.36 5.31
CA THR A 109 9.48 12.02 5.56
C THR A 109 8.54 11.08 6.32
N VAL A 110 8.44 9.82 5.88
CA VAL A 110 7.60 8.81 6.53
C VAL A 110 8.10 8.50 7.94
N LEU A 111 9.41 8.36 8.13
CA LEU A 111 10.01 8.12 9.45
C LEU A 111 9.72 9.27 10.42
N SER A 112 9.82 10.52 9.96
CA SER A 112 9.48 11.69 10.76
C SER A 112 7.99 11.68 11.16
N LEU A 113 7.10 11.51 10.18
CA LEU A 113 5.65 11.49 10.41
C LEU A 113 5.24 10.37 11.38
N TYR A 114 5.81 9.17 11.21
CA TYR A 114 5.53 8.05 12.11
C TYR A 114 6.07 8.28 13.52
N SER A 115 7.25 8.89 13.65
CA SER A 115 7.84 9.22 14.95
C SER A 115 6.99 10.22 15.74
N ASP A 116 6.40 11.21 15.05
CA ASP A 116 5.47 12.17 15.65
C ASP A 116 4.15 11.50 16.09
N PHE A 117 3.74 10.44 15.39
CA PHE A 117 2.52 9.69 15.69
C PHE A 117 2.72 8.61 16.77
N LEU A 118 3.97 8.18 16.99
CA LEU A 118 4.31 7.11 17.92
C LEU A 118 3.87 7.35 19.39
N PRO A 119 3.93 8.57 19.96
CA PRO A 119 3.40 8.85 21.29
C PRO A 119 1.90 8.57 21.40
N TYR A 120 1.11 8.92 20.37
CA TYR A 120 -0.33 8.68 20.33
C TYR A 120 -0.63 7.18 20.29
N LEU A 121 0.06 6.42 19.43
CA LEU A 121 -0.09 4.97 19.35
C LEU A 121 0.28 4.28 20.67
N ARG A 122 1.32 4.74 21.36
CA ARG A 122 1.73 4.22 22.66
C ARG A 122 0.69 4.49 23.74
N ALA A 123 0.12 5.70 23.77
CA ALA A 123 -0.96 6.05 24.68
C ALA A 123 -2.20 5.18 24.43
N GLN A 124 -2.63 5.06 23.16
CA GLN A 124 -3.75 4.20 22.78
C GLN A 124 -3.52 2.73 23.15
N ARG A 125 -2.30 2.21 22.98
CA ARG A 125 -1.94 0.86 23.40
C ARG A 125 -2.03 0.70 24.91
N GLN A 126 -1.55 1.68 25.68
CA GLN A 126 -1.64 1.67 27.14
C GLN A 126 -3.09 1.71 27.61
N ASP A 127 -3.96 2.50 26.98
CA ASP A 127 -5.40 2.54 27.29
C ASP A 127 -6.05 1.18 27.07
N ILE A 128 -5.75 0.51 25.94
CA ILE A 128 -6.26 -0.83 25.64
C ILE A 128 -5.77 -1.86 26.68
N LEU A 129 -4.49 -1.79 27.07
CA LEU A 129 -3.88 -2.73 28.02
C LEU A 129 -4.31 -2.49 29.47
N ARG A 130 -4.69 -1.27 29.83
CA ARG A 130 -5.19 -0.91 31.16
C ARG A 130 -6.61 -1.40 31.43
N GLY A 131 -7.33 -1.86 30.40
CA GLY A 131 -8.65 -2.47 30.58
C GLY A 131 -9.74 -1.47 30.94
N ASP A 132 -9.55 -0.18 30.66
CA ASP A 132 -10.65 0.78 30.68
C ASP A 132 -11.60 0.42 29.54
N ASP A 133 -12.67 -0.26 29.93
CA ASP A 133 -13.61 -0.96 29.07
C ASP A 133 -14.43 0.01 28.21
N ASP A 134 -13.81 0.56 27.18
CA ASP A 134 -14.53 1.02 26.00
C ASP A 134 -14.42 -0.08 24.93
N ALA A 135 -15.00 -1.25 25.22
CA ALA A 135 -15.42 -2.19 24.20
C ALA A 135 -16.19 -1.48 23.06
N GLN A 136 -16.78 -0.31 23.32
CA GLN A 136 -17.39 0.57 22.32
C GLN A 136 -16.37 1.36 21.47
N ARG A 137 -15.20 1.78 21.99
CA ARG A 137 -14.10 2.40 21.21
C ARG A 137 -13.31 1.36 20.41
N VAL A 138 -13.02 0.18 20.99
CA VAL A 138 -12.37 -0.92 20.24
C VAL A 138 -13.30 -1.44 19.14
N ARG A 139 -14.62 -1.53 19.39
CA ARG A 139 -15.61 -1.78 18.32
C ARG A 139 -15.67 -0.65 17.32
N ARG A 140 -15.56 0.63 17.72
CA ARG A 140 -15.50 1.76 16.78
C ARG A 140 -14.21 1.77 15.96
N TYR A 141 -13.08 1.36 16.51
CA TYR A 141 -11.81 1.25 15.81
C TYR A 141 -11.84 0.08 14.83
N ARG A 142 -12.26 -1.12 15.25
CA ARG A 142 -12.54 -2.25 14.35
C ARG A 142 -13.61 -1.92 13.31
N ALA A 143 -14.63 -1.15 13.66
CA ALA A 143 -15.67 -0.73 12.72
C ALA A 143 -15.20 0.40 11.81
N ALA A 144 -14.27 1.26 12.23
CA ALA A 144 -13.67 2.30 11.39
C ALA A 144 -12.69 1.66 10.42
N LEU A 145 -11.73 0.87 10.90
CA LEU A 145 -10.85 0.05 10.05
C LEU A 145 -11.64 -0.88 9.14
N GLY A 146 -12.60 -1.62 9.69
CA GLY A 146 -13.50 -2.48 8.91
C GLY A 146 -14.45 -1.70 7.99
N ARG A 147 -14.70 -0.40 8.21
CA ARG A 147 -15.39 0.47 7.25
C ARG A 147 -14.43 0.90 6.16
N THR A 148 -13.21 1.30 6.49
CA THR A 148 -12.16 1.63 5.50
C THR A 148 -11.85 0.43 4.62
N GLU A 149 -11.66 -0.76 5.20
CA GLU A 149 -11.46 -2.03 4.49
C GLU A 149 -12.67 -2.40 3.62
N ARG A 150 -13.91 -2.19 4.11
CA ARG A 150 -15.12 -2.41 3.31
C ARG A 150 -15.31 -1.35 2.22
N THR A 151 -14.94 -0.10 2.45
CA THR A 151 -15.03 0.99 1.47
C THR A 151 -13.98 0.77 0.38
N LEU A 152 -12.76 0.40 0.75
CA LEU A 152 -11.71 -0.01 -0.20
C LEU A 152 -12.14 -1.26 -0.99
N GLY A 153 -12.72 -2.27 -0.32
CA GLY A 153 -13.28 -3.45 -0.98
C GLY A 153 -14.50 -3.16 -1.87
N GLN A 154 -15.36 -2.20 -1.50
CA GLN A 154 -16.54 -1.79 -2.29
C GLN A 154 -16.14 -0.92 -3.49
N ILE A 155 -15.11 -0.09 -3.37
CA ILE A 155 -14.53 0.66 -4.48
C ILE A 155 -13.91 -0.32 -5.49
N ALA A 156 -13.16 -1.32 -5.01
CA ALA A 156 -12.61 -2.39 -5.85
C ALA A 156 -13.71 -3.27 -6.52
N ALA A 157 -14.81 -3.56 -5.82
CA ALA A 157 -15.93 -4.33 -6.37
C ALA A 157 -16.81 -3.53 -7.35
N THR A 158 -16.97 -2.22 -7.13
CA THR A 158 -17.73 -1.33 -8.02
C THR A 158 -16.98 -1.09 -9.33
N GLY A 159 -15.65 -1.00 -9.29
CA GLY A 159 -14.81 -0.97 -10.50
C GLY A 159 -14.95 -2.23 -11.34
N ARG A 160 -15.12 -3.41 -10.72
CA ARG A 160 -15.26 -4.70 -11.41
C ARG A 160 -16.61 -4.87 -12.13
N LYS A 161 -17.71 -4.32 -11.57
CA LYS A 161 -19.04 -4.35 -12.21
C LYS A 161 -19.23 -3.37 -13.36
N ALA A 162 -18.38 -2.34 -13.47
CA ALA A 162 -18.41 -1.39 -14.59
C ALA A 162 -17.77 -1.97 -15.86
N THR A 163 -16.84 -2.92 -15.71
CA THR A 163 -16.10 -3.55 -16.82
C THR A 163 -16.80 -4.75 -17.44
N ASP A 164 -17.75 -5.39 -16.73
CA ASP A 164 -18.53 -6.55 -17.20
C ASP A 164 -19.79 -6.17 -18.03
N ARG A 165 -19.90 -4.93 -18.50
CA ARG A 165 -21.07 -4.44 -19.28
C ARG A 165 -20.75 -3.93 -20.68
N VAL A 166 -19.61 -4.29 -21.26
CA VAL A 166 -19.26 -3.98 -22.66
C VAL A 166 -18.95 -5.27 -23.42
#